data_AF-A0A925WL66-F1
#
_entry.id   AF-A0A925WL66-F1
#
_cell.length_a   1.000
_cell.length_b   1.000
_cell.length_c   1.000
_cell.angle_alpha   90.00
_cell.angle_beta   90.00
_cell.angle_gamma   90.00
#
_symmetry.space_group_name_H-M   'P 1'
#
loop_
_entity.id
_entity.type
_entity.pdbx_description
1 polymer ?
#
loop_
_entity_poly.entity_id
_entity_poly.type
_entity_poly.pdbx_seq_one_letter_code
_entity_poly.pdbx_strand_id
1 'polypeptide(L)'
;MSVVLACAWQPRGELHRLRRYFTRLQSIYDGGIVISLRNGDPDQVAVCAALEELALPYEFYYGWSGRHTCVRLGLTTTATHVHYVDMDRLVRWVELRPDELKQLVERVQMVDSLVIGRTPAAYQTHARTLIETEALPNMVFSQYLGRQMDFAAGSRGLSRRAAELVLSHTSEANSLALDVGWAVLVHRAGMTWDYVEVNGLDWETADRFREIAADSAAQRALAAEEDADIRNWSHRVWVSKEILRGGLEAMLQPIDPAYATAHLPDESLTNER
;
A
#
# COMPACT_ATOMS: atom_id res chain seq x y z
N MET A 1 -15.42 -15.54 4.29
CA MET A 1 -14.87 -14.27 3.75
C MET A 1 -13.63 -14.64 2.95
N SER A 2 -13.28 -13.85 1.94
CA SER A 2 -12.11 -14.09 1.10
C SER A 2 -11.42 -12.77 0.76
N VAL A 3 -10.11 -12.84 0.51
CA VAL A 3 -9.24 -11.69 0.23
C VAL A 3 -8.61 -11.87 -1.14
N VAL A 4 -8.79 -10.89 -2.02
CA VAL A 4 -8.02 -10.77 -3.25
C VAL A 4 -6.74 -10.00 -2.97
N LEU A 5 -5.61 -10.49 -3.47
CA LEU A 5 -4.36 -9.75 -3.51
C LEU A 5 -4.40 -8.80 -4.71
N ALA A 6 -4.26 -7.50 -4.47
CA ALA A 6 -4.16 -6.48 -5.51
C ALA A 6 -2.75 -5.87 -5.49
N CYS A 7 -1.98 -6.04 -6.56
CA CYS A 7 -0.60 -5.57 -6.60
C CYS A 7 -0.36 -4.55 -7.70
N ALA A 8 0.21 -3.40 -7.32
CA ALA A 8 0.82 -2.50 -8.29
C ALA A 8 2.24 -2.97 -8.61
N TRP A 9 2.57 -3.02 -9.89
CA TRP A 9 3.86 -3.52 -10.35
C TRP A 9 4.49 -2.59 -11.38
N GLN A 10 5.64 -2.04 -11.00
CA GLN A 10 6.65 -1.54 -11.91
C GLN A 10 7.82 -2.53 -11.87
N PRO A 11 8.02 -3.36 -12.90
CA PRO A 11 9.08 -4.36 -12.91
C PRO A 11 10.47 -3.78 -12.69
N ARG A 12 11.21 -4.34 -11.73
CA ARG A 12 12.63 -4.06 -11.47
C ARG A 12 13.38 -5.36 -11.18
N GLY A 13 13.01 -6.40 -11.93
CA GLY A 13 13.64 -7.71 -11.91
C GLY A 13 12.97 -8.76 -11.02
N GLU A 14 11.80 -8.49 -10.42
CA GLU A 14 11.17 -9.42 -9.46
C GLU A 14 10.50 -10.64 -10.12
N LEU A 15 10.33 -10.65 -11.45
CA LEU A 15 9.53 -11.64 -12.17
C LEU A 15 9.92 -13.11 -11.85
N HIS A 16 11.21 -13.40 -11.77
CA HIS A 16 11.69 -14.75 -11.47
C HIS A 16 11.38 -15.17 -10.02
N ARG A 17 11.48 -14.25 -9.05
CA ARG A 17 11.07 -14.48 -7.65
C ARG A 17 9.56 -14.59 -7.53
N LEU A 18 8.78 -13.79 -8.26
CA LEU A 18 7.33 -13.92 -8.33
C LEU A 18 6.95 -15.34 -8.78
N ARG A 19 7.51 -15.85 -9.88
CA ARG A 19 7.28 -17.22 -10.34
C ARG A 19 7.63 -18.26 -9.26
N ARG A 20 8.77 -18.09 -8.58
CA ARG A 20 9.23 -19.00 -7.52
C ARG A 20 8.25 -19.09 -6.36
N TYR A 21 7.63 -17.97 -5.97
CA TYR A 21 6.72 -17.91 -4.82
C TYR A 21 5.24 -17.89 -5.19
N PHE A 22 4.89 -18.00 -6.48
CA PHE A 22 3.52 -17.87 -6.97
C PHE A 22 2.54 -18.86 -6.31
N THR A 23 2.88 -20.15 -6.29
CA THR A 23 2.02 -21.18 -5.65
C THR A 23 1.79 -20.90 -4.16
N ARG A 24 2.79 -20.32 -3.48
CA ARG A 24 2.63 -19.93 -2.07
C ARG A 24 1.67 -18.75 -1.93
N LEU A 25 1.79 -17.74 -2.79
CA LEU A 25 0.82 -16.63 -2.82
C LEU A 25 -0.59 -17.13 -3.10
N GLN A 26 -0.78 -18.03 -4.06
CA GLN A 26 -2.09 -18.64 -4.34
C GLN A 26 -2.67 -19.36 -3.13
N SER A 27 -1.84 -20.00 -2.30
CA SER A 27 -2.30 -20.67 -1.07
C SER A 27 -2.67 -19.72 0.07
N ILE A 28 -2.24 -18.45 0.00
CA ILE A 28 -2.54 -17.42 1.00
C ILE A 28 -3.80 -16.63 0.61
N TYR A 29 -4.05 -16.43 -0.67
CA TYR A 29 -5.11 -15.54 -1.17
C TYR A 29 -6.22 -16.31 -1.92
N ASP A 30 -7.23 -16.74 -1.17
CA ASP A 30 -8.39 -17.47 -1.70
C ASP A 30 -9.26 -16.63 -2.66
N GLY A 31 -9.16 -15.30 -2.60
CA GLY A 31 -9.87 -14.38 -3.50
C GLY A 31 -9.18 -14.17 -4.86
N GLY A 32 -8.04 -14.81 -5.09
CA GLY A 32 -7.23 -14.64 -6.29
C GLY A 32 -6.20 -13.51 -6.17
N ILE A 33 -5.48 -13.29 -7.27
CA ILE A 33 -4.41 -12.30 -7.37
C ILE A 33 -4.67 -11.48 -8.63
N VAL A 34 -4.61 -10.16 -8.51
CA VAL A 34 -4.80 -9.22 -9.62
C VAL A 34 -3.68 -8.19 -9.64
N ILE A 35 -3.26 -7.79 -10.83
CA ILE A 35 -2.08 -6.95 -11.03
C ILE A 35 -2.43 -5.67 -11.78
N SER A 36 -1.99 -4.51 -11.31
CA SER A 36 -1.88 -3.32 -12.17
C SER A 36 -0.43 -3.16 -12.60
N LEU A 37 -0.16 -3.25 -13.91
CA LEU A 37 1.17 -3.20 -14.50
C LEU A 37 1.46 -1.81 -15.07
N ARG A 38 2.65 -1.27 -14.81
CA ARG A 38 3.06 0.02 -15.36
C ARG A 38 3.18 -0.07 -16.88
N ASN A 39 2.45 0.79 -17.59
CA ASN A 39 2.59 0.87 -19.04
C ASN A 39 3.94 1.50 -19.46
N GLY A 40 4.52 0.98 -20.54
CA GLY A 40 5.76 1.47 -21.14
C GLY A 40 7.02 1.01 -20.41
N ASP A 41 6.93 0.01 -19.53
CA ASP A 41 8.09 -0.57 -18.88
C ASP A 41 8.94 -1.40 -19.89
N PRO A 42 10.28 -1.32 -19.86
CA PRO A 42 11.12 -2.10 -20.77
C PRO A 42 10.87 -3.61 -20.71
N ASP A 43 10.53 -4.15 -19.53
CA ASP A 43 10.29 -5.57 -19.32
C ASP A 43 8.83 -5.98 -19.57
N GLN A 44 7.97 -5.04 -19.98
CA GLN A 44 6.53 -5.24 -20.11
C GLN A 44 6.15 -6.47 -20.94
N VAL A 45 6.82 -6.72 -22.07
CA VAL A 45 6.49 -7.87 -22.94
C VAL A 45 6.71 -9.20 -22.21
N ALA A 46 7.86 -9.35 -21.55
CA ALA A 46 8.20 -10.56 -20.82
C ALA A 46 7.29 -10.75 -19.59
N VAL A 47 6.97 -9.64 -18.91
CA VAL A 47 6.06 -9.65 -17.76
C VAL A 47 4.63 -10.02 -18.17
N CYS A 48 4.08 -9.42 -19.23
CA CYS A 48 2.76 -9.78 -19.75
C CYS A 48 2.68 -11.27 -20.10
N ALA A 49 3.66 -11.79 -20.85
CA ALA A 49 3.69 -13.21 -21.21
C ALA A 49 3.70 -14.12 -19.97
N ALA A 50 4.41 -13.72 -18.91
CA ALA A 50 4.41 -14.47 -17.65
C ALA A 50 3.09 -14.34 -16.89
N LEU A 51 2.45 -13.17 -16.87
CA LEU A 51 1.14 -12.99 -16.25
C LEU A 51 0.06 -13.84 -16.95
N GLU A 52 0.10 -13.90 -18.29
CA GLU A 52 -0.76 -14.77 -19.11
C GLU A 52 -0.51 -16.25 -18.81
N GLU A 53 0.75 -16.69 -18.73
CA GLU A 53 1.15 -18.05 -18.36
C GLU A 53 0.61 -18.44 -16.97
N LEU A 54 0.67 -17.52 -16.02
CA LEU A 54 0.17 -17.70 -14.65
C LEU A 54 -1.35 -17.48 -14.52
N ALA A 55 -2.03 -17.18 -15.63
CA ALA A 55 -3.45 -16.84 -15.68
C ALA A 55 -3.85 -15.72 -14.69
N LEU A 56 -2.98 -14.72 -14.52
CA LEU A 56 -3.19 -13.58 -13.64
C LEU A 56 -3.90 -12.45 -14.37
N PRO A 57 -5.10 -12.02 -13.94
CA PRO A 57 -5.74 -10.82 -14.47
C PRO A 57 -4.87 -9.60 -14.23
N TYR A 58 -4.69 -8.78 -15.26
CA TYR A 58 -3.96 -7.53 -15.14
C TYR A 58 -4.57 -6.41 -15.96
N GLU A 59 -4.35 -5.18 -15.49
CA GLU A 59 -4.64 -3.96 -16.23
C GLU A 59 -3.42 -3.04 -16.24
N PHE A 60 -3.29 -2.24 -17.30
CA PHE A 60 -2.26 -1.22 -17.36
C PHE A 60 -2.68 0.02 -16.58
N TYR A 61 -1.74 0.59 -15.84
CA TYR A 61 -1.90 1.92 -15.27
C TYR A 61 -0.92 2.92 -15.90
N TYR A 62 -1.29 4.19 -15.81
CA TYR A 62 -0.53 5.32 -16.34
C TYR A 62 -0.15 6.27 -15.21
N GLY A 63 0.96 6.99 -15.38
CA GLY A 63 1.40 7.97 -14.38
C GLY A 63 2.19 7.35 -13.22
N TRP A 64 1.98 7.87 -12.01
CA TRP A 64 2.85 7.61 -10.87
C TRP A 64 2.59 6.28 -10.17
N SER A 65 1.33 5.85 -10.04
CA SER A 65 0.99 4.64 -9.27
C SER A 65 -0.26 3.94 -9.77
N GLY A 66 -0.24 2.61 -9.70
CA GLY A 66 -1.35 1.73 -10.06
C GLY A 66 -2.34 1.41 -8.94
N ARG A 67 -2.17 2.02 -7.75
CA ARG A 67 -3.02 1.83 -6.55
C ARG A 67 -4.52 1.73 -6.84
N HIS A 68 -5.09 2.74 -7.51
CA HIS A 68 -6.52 2.71 -7.87
C HIS A 68 -6.84 1.60 -8.85
N THR A 69 -6.02 1.45 -9.88
CA THR A 69 -6.21 0.44 -10.92
C THR A 69 -6.25 -0.96 -10.31
N CYS A 70 -5.34 -1.31 -9.40
CA CYS A 70 -5.35 -2.63 -8.78
C CYS A 70 -6.50 -2.80 -7.77
N VAL A 71 -6.88 -1.78 -7.00
CA VAL A 71 -8.05 -1.87 -6.10
C VAL A 71 -9.34 -2.02 -6.91
N ARG A 72 -9.51 -1.25 -7.99
CA ARG A 72 -10.63 -1.37 -8.93
C ARG A 72 -10.66 -2.75 -9.58
N LEU A 73 -9.52 -3.28 -10.01
CA LEU A 73 -9.43 -4.62 -10.57
C LEU A 73 -9.80 -5.67 -9.50
N GLY A 74 -9.38 -5.47 -8.26
CA GLY A 74 -9.74 -6.32 -7.12
C GLY A 74 -11.26 -6.39 -6.90
N LEU A 75 -11.97 -5.29 -7.10
CA LEU A 75 -13.44 -5.24 -7.02
C LEU A 75 -14.15 -6.05 -8.12
N THR A 76 -13.48 -6.38 -9.23
CA THR A 76 -14.07 -7.24 -10.28
C THR A 76 -14.12 -8.72 -9.87
N THR A 77 -13.35 -9.11 -8.86
CA THR A 77 -13.40 -10.46 -8.27
C THR A 77 -14.63 -10.62 -7.37
N THR A 78 -14.90 -11.85 -6.93
CA THR A 78 -15.94 -12.14 -5.93
C THR A 78 -15.44 -11.99 -4.48
N ALA A 79 -14.19 -11.57 -4.28
CA ALA A 79 -13.61 -11.44 -2.95
C ALA A 79 -14.33 -10.38 -2.11
N THR A 80 -14.39 -10.60 -0.81
CA THR A 80 -15.04 -9.66 0.13
C THR A 80 -14.13 -8.50 0.55
N HIS A 81 -12.82 -8.71 0.47
CA HIS A 81 -11.81 -7.74 0.86
C HIS A 81 -10.67 -7.72 -0.15
N VAL A 82 -10.00 -6.58 -0.25
CA VAL A 82 -8.81 -6.33 -1.07
C VAL A 82 -7.63 -6.11 -0.13
N HIS A 83 -6.54 -6.85 -0.32
CA HIS A 83 -5.24 -6.50 0.23
C HIS A 83 -4.40 -5.88 -0.87
N TYR A 84 -4.16 -4.57 -0.76
CA TYR A 84 -3.26 -3.84 -1.63
C TYR A 84 -1.82 -3.81 -1.09
N VAL A 85 -0.85 -4.10 -1.96
CA VAL A 85 0.59 -3.99 -1.67
C VAL A 85 1.41 -3.86 -2.97
N ASP A 86 2.50 -3.11 -2.95
CA ASP A 86 3.43 -3.03 -4.09
C ASP A 86 4.15 -4.37 -4.33
N MET A 87 4.32 -4.76 -5.59
CA MET A 87 4.82 -6.10 -5.97
C MET A 87 6.22 -6.39 -5.43
N ASP A 88 7.12 -5.41 -5.45
CA ASP A 88 8.49 -5.56 -4.95
C ASP A 88 8.51 -5.88 -3.44
N ARG A 89 7.66 -5.19 -2.67
CA ARG A 89 7.43 -5.49 -1.25
C ARG A 89 6.82 -6.86 -1.02
N LEU A 90 5.78 -7.21 -1.79
CA LEU A 90 5.11 -8.51 -1.66
C LEU A 90 6.09 -9.67 -1.89
N VAL A 91 6.87 -9.62 -2.96
CA VAL A 91 7.79 -10.69 -3.34
C VAL A 91 8.83 -10.92 -2.23
N ARG A 92 9.35 -9.83 -1.65
CA ARG A 92 10.23 -9.91 -0.48
C ARG A 92 9.51 -10.48 0.75
N TRP A 93 8.28 -10.06 1.00
CA TRP A 93 7.49 -10.52 2.14
C TRP A 93 7.24 -12.03 2.09
N VAL A 94 6.75 -12.55 0.96
CA VAL A 94 6.45 -13.99 0.83
C VAL A 94 7.71 -14.87 0.84
N GLU A 95 8.85 -14.31 0.42
CA GLU A 95 10.16 -14.96 0.52
C GLU A 95 10.61 -15.12 1.96
N LEU A 96 10.59 -14.03 2.73
CA LEU A 96 11.22 -13.99 4.05
C LEU A 96 10.27 -14.32 5.20
N ARG A 97 8.98 -13.98 5.08
CA ARG A 97 8.00 -14.00 6.17
C ARG A 97 6.61 -14.45 5.70
N PRO A 98 6.48 -15.63 5.08
CA PRO A 98 5.20 -16.11 4.54
C PRO A 98 4.12 -16.31 5.61
N ASP A 99 4.50 -16.73 6.81
CA ASP A 99 3.54 -16.94 7.91
C ASP A 99 2.99 -15.62 8.45
N GLU A 100 3.81 -14.56 8.50
CA GLU A 100 3.37 -13.20 8.86
C GLU A 100 2.38 -12.67 7.81
N LEU A 101 2.66 -12.91 6.52
CA LEU A 101 1.76 -12.55 5.43
C LEU A 101 0.41 -13.28 5.53
N LYS A 102 0.43 -14.58 5.87
CA LYS A 102 -0.80 -15.36 6.06
C LYS A 102 -1.65 -14.81 7.22
N GLN A 103 -1.04 -14.55 8.37
CA GLN A 103 -1.73 -13.99 9.54
C GLN A 103 -2.30 -12.59 9.27
N LEU A 104 -1.60 -11.79 8.48
CA LEU A 104 -2.09 -10.49 8.03
C LEU A 104 -3.37 -10.62 7.21
N VAL A 105 -3.42 -11.55 6.26
CA VAL A 105 -4.59 -11.76 5.39
C VAL A 105 -5.83 -12.17 6.18
N GLU A 106 -5.66 -12.88 7.31
CA GLU A 106 -6.75 -13.14 8.26
C GLU A 106 -7.24 -11.84 8.92
N ARG A 107 -6.33 -10.94 9.33
CA ARG A 107 -6.67 -9.63 9.93
C ARG A 107 -7.38 -8.68 8.95
N VAL A 108 -7.00 -8.70 7.67
CA VAL A 108 -7.63 -7.85 6.63
C VAL A 108 -9.15 -8.05 6.59
N GLN A 109 -9.65 -9.24 6.94
CA GLN A 109 -11.07 -9.58 6.87
C GLN A 109 -11.89 -9.10 8.08
N MET A 110 -11.23 -8.54 9.10
CA MET A 110 -11.86 -8.20 10.38
C MET A 110 -12.41 -6.78 10.46
N VAL A 111 -11.99 -5.90 9.54
CA VAL A 111 -12.31 -4.47 9.53
C VAL A 111 -12.50 -3.97 8.11
N ASP A 112 -13.11 -2.79 7.96
CA ASP A 112 -13.27 -2.15 6.66
C ASP A 112 -12.00 -1.54 6.12
N SER A 113 -11.12 -1.05 7.00
CA SER A 113 -9.79 -0.56 6.62
C SER A 113 -8.75 -1.01 7.62
N LEU A 114 -7.79 -1.81 7.14
CA LEU A 114 -6.60 -2.18 7.89
C LEU A 114 -5.42 -1.36 7.39
N VAL A 115 -4.89 -0.50 8.25
CA VAL A 115 -3.63 0.21 8.04
C VAL A 115 -2.49 -0.78 8.34
N ILE A 116 -1.63 -1.04 7.37
CA ILE A 116 -0.54 -2.02 7.50
C ILE A 116 0.78 -1.25 7.48
N GLY A 117 1.34 -1.04 8.68
CA GLY A 117 2.56 -0.28 8.90
C GLY A 117 3.80 -1.15 9.05
N ARG A 118 4.98 -0.53 9.02
CA ARG A 118 6.24 -1.21 9.31
C ARG A 118 6.48 -1.26 10.82
N THR A 119 6.99 -2.39 11.32
CA THR A 119 7.60 -2.42 12.65
C THR A 119 8.77 -1.43 12.72
N PRO A 120 9.18 -0.97 13.92
CA PRO A 120 10.37 -0.13 14.06
C PRO A 120 11.62 -0.72 13.40
N ALA A 121 11.81 -2.04 13.50
CA ALA A 121 12.93 -2.74 12.87
C ALA A 121 12.85 -2.70 11.33
N ALA A 122 11.68 -2.97 10.74
CA ALA A 122 11.50 -2.90 9.30
C ALA A 122 11.61 -1.46 8.78
N TYR A 123 11.08 -0.49 9.51
CA TYR A 123 11.17 0.91 9.13
C TYR A 123 12.62 1.40 9.06
N GLN A 124 13.44 1.01 10.04
CA GLN A 124 14.88 1.31 10.11
C GLN A 124 15.74 0.69 9.01
N THR A 125 15.19 -0.22 8.18
CA THR A 125 15.92 -0.72 7.00
C THR A 125 15.92 0.25 5.82
N HIS A 126 15.07 1.28 5.85
CA HIS A 126 14.96 2.26 4.78
C HIS A 126 15.99 3.40 4.93
N ALA A 127 16.23 4.11 3.84
CA ALA A 127 17.03 5.34 3.82
C ALA A 127 16.44 6.41 4.75
N ARG A 128 17.29 7.23 5.38
CA ARG A 128 16.86 8.33 6.26
C ARG A 128 16.03 9.36 5.52
N THR A 129 16.34 9.63 4.25
CA THR A 129 15.53 10.45 3.35
C THR A 129 14.05 10.09 3.40
N LEU A 130 13.73 8.80 3.47
CA LEU A 130 12.38 8.29 3.58
C LEU A 130 11.87 8.39 5.02
N ILE A 131 12.64 7.87 5.99
CA ILE A 131 12.22 7.82 7.40
C ILE A 131 11.88 9.22 7.93
N GLU A 132 12.77 10.18 7.72
CA GLU A 132 12.62 11.53 8.26
C GLU A 132 11.48 12.30 7.58
N THR A 133 11.27 12.08 6.29
CA THR A 133 10.21 12.79 5.56
C THR A 133 8.83 12.21 5.82
N GLU A 134 8.70 10.90 6.03
CA GLU A 134 7.42 10.24 6.35
C GLU A 134 6.99 10.44 7.82
N ALA A 135 7.92 10.79 8.72
CA ALA A 135 7.61 11.04 10.12
C ALA A 135 6.54 12.12 10.31
N LEU A 136 6.55 13.18 9.48
CA LEU A 136 5.59 14.29 9.59
C LEU A 136 4.14 13.87 9.26
N PRO A 137 3.82 13.30 8.07
CA PRO A 137 2.48 12.80 7.80
C PRO A 137 2.05 11.73 8.81
N ASN A 138 2.95 10.80 9.17
CA ASN A 138 2.62 9.77 10.16
C ASN A 138 2.20 10.39 11.50
N MET A 139 2.94 11.38 11.99
CA MET A 139 2.59 12.11 13.22
C MET A 139 1.24 12.82 13.10
N VAL A 140 1.03 13.62 12.04
CA VAL A 140 -0.19 14.43 11.88
C VAL A 140 -1.45 13.56 11.88
N PHE A 141 -1.47 12.49 11.08
CA PHE A 141 -2.67 11.66 10.97
C PHE A 141 -2.81 10.66 12.10
N SER A 142 -1.71 10.32 12.80
CA SER A 142 -1.80 9.60 14.07
C SER A 142 -2.52 10.42 15.14
N GLN A 143 -2.27 11.73 15.19
CA GLN A 143 -2.98 12.64 16.10
C GLN A 143 -4.46 12.72 15.73
N TYR A 144 -4.76 12.90 14.44
CA TYR A 144 -6.15 12.96 13.96
C TYR A 144 -6.93 11.67 14.27
N LEU A 145 -6.35 10.50 14.03
CA LEU A 145 -6.99 9.20 14.25
C LEU A 145 -6.86 8.68 15.70
N GLY A 146 -6.22 9.43 16.60
CA GLY A 146 -6.07 9.08 18.01
C GLY A 146 -5.18 7.86 18.29
N ARG A 147 -4.36 7.42 17.32
CA ARG A 147 -3.46 6.26 17.47
C ARG A 147 -2.19 6.45 16.64
N GLN A 148 -1.03 6.14 17.24
CA GLN A 148 0.25 6.12 16.54
C GLN A 148 0.26 5.02 15.46
N MET A 149 0.53 5.43 14.22
CA MET A 149 0.48 4.57 13.04
C MET A 149 1.49 4.99 11.97
N ASP A 150 2.00 4.01 11.23
CA ASP A 150 2.75 4.21 10.00
C ASP A 150 1.84 4.14 8.78
N PHE A 151 1.46 5.30 8.25
CA PHE A 151 0.57 5.42 7.09
C PHE A 151 1.30 5.25 5.76
N ALA A 152 2.55 5.71 5.70
CA ALA A 152 3.33 5.80 4.47
C ALA A 152 3.96 4.46 4.03
N ALA A 153 3.68 3.36 4.73
CA ALA A 153 4.10 2.02 4.34
C ALA A 153 3.44 1.53 3.04
N GLY A 154 2.32 2.14 2.64
CA GLY A 154 1.67 1.91 1.34
C GLY A 154 0.91 0.59 1.20
N SER A 155 0.85 -0.27 2.22
CA SER A 155 0.02 -1.49 2.21
C SER A 155 -1.29 -1.29 2.98
N ARG A 156 -2.38 -1.88 2.47
CA ARG A 156 -3.74 -1.68 2.98
C ARG A 156 -4.60 -2.92 2.85
N GLY A 157 -5.41 -3.21 3.87
CA GLY A 157 -6.60 -4.04 3.74
C GLY A 157 -7.84 -3.16 3.60
N LEU A 158 -8.73 -3.49 2.67
CA LEU A 158 -10.00 -2.78 2.47
C LEU A 158 -11.15 -3.79 2.32
N SER A 159 -12.25 -3.61 3.02
CA SER A 159 -13.50 -4.29 2.66
C SER A 159 -14.00 -3.77 1.31
N ARG A 160 -14.87 -4.53 0.64
CA ARG A 160 -15.47 -4.11 -0.62
C ARG A 160 -16.10 -2.71 -0.55
N ARG A 161 -16.89 -2.43 0.50
CA ARG A 161 -17.52 -1.12 0.68
C ARG A 161 -16.51 0.01 0.92
N ALA A 162 -15.42 -0.26 1.63
CA ALA A 162 -14.36 0.72 1.83
C ALA A 162 -13.59 0.97 0.53
N ALA A 163 -13.31 -0.07 -0.25
CA ALA A 163 -12.70 0.05 -1.57
C ALA A 163 -13.58 0.89 -2.52
N GLU A 164 -14.90 0.67 -2.53
CA GLU A 164 -15.86 1.47 -3.31
C GLU A 164 -15.90 2.94 -2.86
N LEU A 165 -15.93 3.19 -1.55
CA LEU A 165 -15.85 4.54 -0.99
C LEU A 165 -14.57 5.27 -1.45
N VAL A 166 -13.40 4.65 -1.27
CA VAL A 166 -12.15 5.35 -1.58
C VAL A 166 -11.98 5.59 -3.07
N LEU A 167 -12.42 4.66 -3.93
CA LEU A 167 -12.39 4.84 -5.38
C LEU A 167 -13.37 5.91 -5.87
N SER A 168 -14.52 6.09 -5.19
CA SER A 168 -15.49 7.14 -5.56
C SER A 168 -15.07 8.54 -5.11
N HIS A 169 -14.21 8.65 -4.09
CA HIS A 169 -13.79 9.93 -3.50
C HIS A 169 -12.34 10.31 -3.80
N THR A 170 -11.61 9.50 -4.57
CA THR A 170 -10.22 9.80 -4.93
C THR A 170 -9.97 9.54 -6.41
N SER A 171 -8.97 10.22 -6.97
CA SER A 171 -8.61 10.12 -8.39
C SER A 171 -7.22 9.51 -8.56
N GLU A 172 -7.04 8.72 -9.62
CA GLU A 172 -5.74 8.14 -10.01
C GLU A 172 -4.66 9.22 -10.24
N ALA A 173 -5.08 10.44 -10.59
CA ALA A 173 -4.20 11.59 -10.77
C ALA A 173 -3.46 12.00 -9.49
N ASN A 174 -4.03 11.72 -8.31
CA ASN A 174 -3.49 12.09 -7.00
C ASN A 174 -3.02 10.86 -6.22
N SER A 175 -2.23 10.01 -6.86
CA SER A 175 -1.93 8.68 -6.29
C SER A 175 -1.05 8.66 -5.03
N LEU A 176 -0.36 9.77 -4.72
CA LEU A 176 0.34 9.98 -3.44
C LEU A 176 -0.59 10.35 -2.28
N ALA A 177 -1.78 10.89 -2.58
CA ALA A 177 -2.75 11.29 -1.57
C ALA A 177 -3.42 10.10 -0.86
N LEU A 178 -3.24 8.89 -1.41
CA LEU A 178 -4.07 7.74 -1.13
C LEU A 178 -3.71 7.03 0.16
N ASP A 179 -2.42 7.01 0.52
CA ASP A 179 -1.95 6.29 1.69
C ASP A 179 -2.72 6.75 2.92
N VAL A 180 -2.60 8.03 3.29
CA VAL A 180 -3.40 8.60 4.38
C VAL A 180 -4.87 8.79 3.97
N GLY A 181 -5.12 9.35 2.79
CA GLY A 181 -6.44 9.81 2.39
C GLY A 181 -7.50 8.71 2.45
N TRP A 182 -7.14 7.47 2.11
CA TRP A 182 -8.05 6.32 2.20
C TRP A 182 -8.43 5.99 3.65
N ALA A 183 -7.49 6.01 4.59
CA ALA A 183 -7.82 5.76 6.00
C ALA A 183 -8.70 6.87 6.58
N VAL A 184 -8.40 8.13 6.24
CA VAL A 184 -9.21 9.28 6.67
C VAL A 184 -10.64 9.17 6.14
N LEU A 185 -10.81 8.85 4.86
CA LEU A 185 -12.13 8.66 4.25
C LEU A 185 -12.95 7.58 4.94
N VAL A 186 -12.36 6.40 5.16
CA VAL A 186 -13.04 5.27 5.80
C VAL A 186 -13.39 5.61 7.25
N HIS A 187 -12.49 6.26 7.98
CA HIS A 187 -12.75 6.74 9.34
C HIS A 187 -13.92 7.74 9.38
N ARG A 188 -13.92 8.73 8.49
CA ARG A 188 -14.98 9.75 8.39
C ARG A 188 -16.31 9.23 7.87
N ALA A 189 -16.34 8.06 7.25
CA ALA A 189 -17.59 7.35 6.94
C ALA A 189 -18.13 6.55 8.15
N GLY A 190 -17.41 6.52 9.27
CA GLY A 190 -17.75 5.77 10.49
C GLY A 190 -17.57 4.26 10.33
N MET A 191 -16.82 3.83 9.31
CA MET A 191 -16.53 2.42 9.08
C MET A 191 -15.48 1.90 10.07
N THR A 192 -15.43 0.58 10.25
CA THR A 192 -14.47 -0.05 11.18
C THR A 192 -13.06 0.00 10.61
N TRP A 193 -12.08 0.27 11.46
CA TRP A 193 -10.68 0.32 11.05
C TRP A 193 -9.76 -0.17 12.17
N ASP A 194 -8.58 -0.65 11.79
CA ASP A 194 -7.53 -1.07 12.71
C ASP A 194 -6.14 -0.83 12.10
N TYR A 195 -5.09 -1.07 12.88
CA TYR A 195 -3.69 -0.95 12.53
C TYR A 195 -2.87 -2.14 13.01
N VAL A 196 -1.97 -2.60 12.14
CA VAL A 196 -0.99 -3.64 12.45
C VAL A 196 0.39 -3.25 11.93
N GLU A 197 1.42 -3.65 12.67
CA GLU A 197 2.81 -3.55 12.25
C GLU A 197 3.34 -4.90 11.80
N VAL A 198 4.13 -4.88 10.74
CA VAL A 198 4.72 -6.06 10.12
C VAL A 198 6.20 -5.86 9.79
N ASN A 199 6.95 -6.95 9.78
CA ASN A 199 8.35 -6.92 9.38
C ASN A 199 8.53 -7.13 7.86
N GLY A 200 7.54 -7.70 7.18
CA GLY A 200 7.58 -7.99 5.75
C GLY A 200 7.53 -6.77 4.83
N LEU A 201 7.32 -5.58 5.38
CA LEU A 201 7.46 -4.31 4.67
C LEU A 201 8.87 -3.68 4.87
N ASP A 202 9.88 -4.51 5.17
CA ASP A 202 11.28 -4.09 5.16
C ASP A 202 11.77 -3.74 3.74
N TRP A 203 12.85 -2.98 3.65
CA TRP A 203 13.21 -2.24 2.44
C TRP A 203 13.68 -3.14 1.29
N GLU A 204 12.91 -3.14 0.21
CA GLU A 204 13.03 -4.02 -0.94
C GLU A 204 13.91 -3.48 -2.07
N THR A 205 14.23 -2.18 -2.10
CA THR A 205 15.03 -1.58 -3.20
C THR A 205 16.37 -2.29 -3.40
N ALA A 206 16.98 -2.77 -2.33
CA ALA A 206 18.24 -3.52 -2.40
C ALA A 206 18.10 -4.88 -3.11
N ASP A 207 16.88 -5.39 -3.30
CA ASP A 207 16.59 -6.65 -3.96
C ASP A 207 16.48 -6.54 -5.49
N ARG A 208 16.42 -5.33 -6.04
CA ARG A 208 16.18 -5.10 -7.48
C ARG A 208 17.18 -5.89 -8.33
N PHE A 209 16.67 -6.61 -9.32
CA PHE A 209 17.42 -7.48 -10.23
C PHE A 209 18.24 -8.60 -9.55
N ARG A 210 17.90 -8.99 -8.31
CA ARG A 210 18.56 -10.08 -7.59
C ARG A 210 17.72 -11.34 -7.54
N GLU A 211 18.41 -12.48 -7.51
CA GLU A 211 17.82 -13.83 -7.38
C GLU A 211 17.16 -14.11 -6.04
N ILE A 212 17.59 -13.42 -4.99
CA ILE A 212 17.12 -13.56 -3.61
C ILE A 212 17.08 -12.20 -2.94
N ALA A 213 16.31 -12.11 -1.85
CA ALA A 213 16.27 -10.93 -1.00
C ALA A 213 17.67 -10.51 -0.53
N ALA A 214 17.96 -9.21 -0.56
CA ALA A 214 19.20 -8.65 -0.04
C ALA A 214 19.27 -8.81 1.48
N ASP A 215 20.48 -9.06 1.97
CA ASP A 215 20.77 -9.04 3.40
C ASP A 215 20.80 -7.62 3.98
N SER A 216 20.84 -7.52 5.30
CA SER A 216 20.82 -6.24 5.99
C SER A 216 22.06 -5.38 5.74
N ALA A 217 23.20 -5.98 5.37
CA ALA A 217 24.40 -5.20 5.06
C ALA A 217 24.26 -4.49 3.71
N ALA A 218 23.77 -5.20 2.70
CA ALA A 218 23.45 -4.63 1.40
C ALA A 218 22.33 -3.58 1.47
N GLN A 219 21.29 -3.81 2.27
CA GLN A 219 20.27 -2.79 2.54
C GLN A 219 20.89 -1.52 3.15
N ARG A 220 21.71 -1.64 4.21
CA ARG A 220 22.33 -0.46 4.82
C ARG A 220 23.27 0.30 3.88
N ALA A 221 24.04 -0.42 3.07
CA ALA A 221 24.95 0.20 2.10
C ALA A 221 24.18 1.05 1.08
N LEU A 222 23.13 0.48 0.46
CA LEU A 222 22.34 1.20 -0.53
C LEU A 222 21.52 2.34 0.09
N ALA A 223 21.03 2.18 1.33
CA ALA A 223 20.33 3.24 2.05
C ALA A 223 21.24 4.44 2.29
N ALA A 224 22.50 4.20 2.65
CA ALA A 224 23.51 5.25 2.81
C ALA A 224 23.85 5.94 1.48
N GLU A 225 23.89 5.20 0.37
CA GLU A 225 24.05 5.78 -0.97
C GLU A 225 22.86 6.66 -1.36
N GLU A 226 21.62 6.22 -1.09
CA GLU A 226 20.44 7.04 -1.34
C GLU A 226 20.42 8.31 -0.49
N ASP A 227 20.83 8.22 0.78
CA ASP A 227 20.91 9.36 1.70
C ASP A 227 21.98 10.38 1.31
N ALA A 228 23.04 9.95 0.62
CA ALA A 228 24.09 10.83 0.14
C ALA A 228 23.66 11.69 -1.07
N ASP A 229 22.58 11.31 -1.78
CA ASP A 229 22.07 12.07 -2.92
C ASP A 229 20.99 13.08 -2.51
N ILE A 230 21.32 14.36 -2.59
CA ILE A 230 20.41 15.46 -2.26
C ILE A 230 19.12 15.47 -3.11
N ARG A 231 19.15 14.87 -4.30
CA ARG A 231 17.96 14.77 -5.16
C ARG A 231 16.92 13.82 -4.56
N ASN A 232 17.36 12.77 -3.86
CA ASN A 232 16.46 11.88 -3.14
C ASN A 232 15.78 12.60 -1.98
N TRP A 233 16.52 13.42 -1.21
CA TRP A 233 15.92 14.28 -0.18
C TRP A 233 14.84 15.18 -0.76
N SER A 234 15.15 15.90 -1.85
CA SER A 234 14.19 16.80 -2.49
C SER A 234 12.94 16.06 -2.95
N HIS A 235 13.12 14.89 -3.58
CA HIS A 235 12.00 14.05 -4.03
C HIS A 235 11.15 13.57 -2.85
N ARG A 236 11.78 13.08 -1.78
CA ARG A 236 11.08 12.55 -0.59
C ARG A 236 10.35 13.63 0.22
N VAL A 237 10.88 14.85 0.28
CA VAL A 237 10.16 16.01 0.84
C VAL A 237 8.92 16.33 0.01
N TRP A 238 9.02 16.30 -1.32
CA TRP A 238 7.86 16.48 -2.19
C TRP A 238 6.82 15.37 -1.96
N VAL A 239 7.24 14.09 -1.93
CA VAL A 239 6.35 12.95 -1.61
C VAL A 239 5.61 13.16 -0.27
N SER A 240 6.34 13.53 0.78
CA SER A 240 5.74 13.80 2.10
C SER A 240 4.70 14.92 2.07
N LYS A 241 4.98 16.01 1.34
CA LYS A 241 4.03 17.11 1.12
C LYS A 241 2.76 16.62 0.42
N GLU A 242 2.88 15.77 -0.59
CA GLU A 242 1.74 15.22 -1.31
C GLU A 242 0.88 14.29 -0.44
N ILE A 243 1.51 13.47 0.41
CA ILE A 243 0.80 12.64 1.39
C ILE A 243 0.02 13.52 2.38
N LEU A 244 0.66 14.57 2.93
CA LEU A 244 0.01 15.53 3.82
C LEU A 244 -1.19 16.21 3.16
N ARG A 245 -0.99 16.73 1.95
CA ARG A 245 -2.06 17.37 1.18
C ARG A 245 -3.23 16.43 0.97
N GLY A 246 -2.96 15.19 0.57
CA GLY A 246 -3.98 14.18 0.33
C GLY A 246 -4.81 13.83 1.55
N GLY A 247 -4.16 13.66 2.70
CA GLY A 247 -4.87 13.42 3.95
C GLY A 247 -5.71 14.61 4.40
N LEU A 248 -5.21 15.84 4.24
CA LEU A 248 -5.97 17.06 4.57
C LEU A 248 -7.17 17.26 3.63
N GLU A 249 -7.00 17.04 2.33
CA GLU A 249 -8.11 17.05 1.36
C GLU A 249 -9.17 16.00 1.75
N ALA A 250 -8.73 14.81 2.15
CA ALA A 250 -9.62 13.75 2.61
C ALA A 250 -10.37 14.09 3.91
N MET A 251 -9.83 14.96 4.77
CA MET A 251 -10.52 15.46 5.97
C MET A 251 -11.64 16.46 5.63
N LEU A 252 -11.47 17.23 4.56
CA LEU A 252 -12.37 18.34 4.22
C LEU A 252 -13.46 17.96 3.22
N GLN A 253 -13.24 16.91 2.42
CA GLN A 253 -14.21 16.54 1.39
C GLN A 253 -15.53 16.01 1.98
N PRO A 254 -16.69 16.27 1.37
CA PRO A 254 -17.94 15.63 1.78
C PRO A 254 -17.85 14.10 1.64
N ILE A 255 -18.48 13.38 2.56
CA ILE A 255 -18.69 11.93 2.43
C ILE A 255 -20.08 11.71 1.84
N ASP A 256 -20.16 10.92 0.77
CA ASP A 256 -21.44 10.53 0.19
C ASP A 256 -22.31 9.79 1.25
N PRO A 257 -23.53 10.27 1.53
CA PRO A 257 -24.44 9.65 2.50
C PRO A 257 -24.70 8.17 2.27
N ALA A 258 -24.53 7.65 1.04
CA ALA A 258 -24.66 6.23 0.73
C ALA A 258 -23.65 5.35 1.49
N TYR A 259 -22.52 5.92 1.93
CA TYR A 259 -21.47 5.22 2.67
C TYR A 259 -21.40 5.61 4.15
N ALA A 260 -22.12 6.65 4.55
CA ALA A 260 -22.12 7.11 5.94
C ALA A 260 -22.82 6.09 6.84
N THR A 261 -22.11 5.60 7.85
CA THR A 261 -22.72 4.83 8.93
C THR A 261 -23.31 5.81 9.96
N ALA A 262 -24.47 5.48 10.54
CA ALA A 262 -25.27 6.39 11.36
C ALA A 262 -24.63 6.80 12.72
N HIS A 263 -23.33 6.56 12.93
CA HIS A 263 -22.65 6.69 14.22
C HIS A 263 -21.29 7.41 14.10
N LEU A 264 -21.30 8.64 13.62
CA LEU A 264 -20.26 9.59 14.02
C LEU A 264 -20.90 10.69 14.87
N PRO A 265 -20.39 10.96 16.08
CA PRO A 265 -20.70 12.21 16.76
C PRO A 265 -20.24 13.36 15.87
N ASP A 266 -21.06 14.40 15.80
CA ASP A 266 -20.84 15.62 15.05
C ASP A 266 -19.51 16.27 15.46
N GLU A 267 -18.42 15.97 14.73
CA GLU A 267 -17.16 16.69 14.79
C GLU A 267 -17.31 18.03 14.08
N SER A 268 -18.21 18.86 14.59
CA SER A 268 -18.03 20.28 14.48
C SER A 268 -16.70 20.59 15.16
N LEU A 269 -15.67 20.83 14.34
CA LEU A 269 -14.51 21.61 14.72
C LEU A 269 -15.02 23.00 15.12
N THR A 270 -15.57 23.11 16.33
CA THR A 270 -15.81 24.38 16.97
C THR A 270 -14.43 24.96 17.26
N ASN A 271 -14.06 25.91 16.40
CA ASN A 271 -13.19 27.01 16.74
C ASN A 271 -13.51 27.48 18.16
N GLU A 272 -12.70 27.08 19.15
CA GLU A 272 -12.57 27.83 20.40
C GLU A 272 -11.32 27.37 21.18
N ARG A 273 -10.24 28.16 21.00
CA ARG A 273 -9.15 28.54 21.92
C ARG A 273 -7.73 28.24 21.44
#